data_AF-A0A9N8LXW3-F1
#
_entry.id   AF-A0A9N8LXW3-F1
#
_cell.length_a   1.000
_cell.length_b   1.000
_cell.length_c   1.000
_cell.angle_alpha   90.00
_cell.angle_beta   90.00
_cell.angle_gamma   90.00
#
_symmetry.space_group_name_H-M   'P 1'
#
loop_
_entity.id
_entity.type
_entity.pdbx_description
1 polymer ?
#
loop_
_entity_poly.entity_id
_entity_poly.type
_entity_poly.pdbx_seq_one_letter_code
_entity_poly.pdbx_strand_id
1 'polypeptide(L)'
;MVRSTVLTRLADGLPLAQSVDDDETERSLSEYKQQAKLIIRRLATPNAEPRCTIESGPFTLHYLIHPPAADPTSVVYLTITDKSYPRKLAFSYLDELSKEFERSHGSQLGQRNLRPFAFVSFDTFMQRTKRLYADSRTAQTAAASNLDRLNDDLQDISRIMTKSMDDLLWRGETLDQMSTMSSSLRDESAKYRKAARQININALYRKWAPVGAIVLLFIFVVWVRFG
;
A
#
# COMPACT_ATOMS: atom_id res chain seq x y z
N MET A 1 9.54 -12.58 -0.15
CA MET A 1 8.08 -12.36 -0.02
C MET A 1 7.79 -10.86 -0.03
N VAL A 2 6.53 -10.46 -0.20
CA VAL A 2 6.08 -9.06 -0.04
C VAL A 2 6.08 -8.67 1.44
N ARG A 3 6.73 -7.56 1.79
CA ARG A 3 6.94 -7.12 3.17
C ARG A 3 6.13 -5.90 3.56
N SER A 4 6.06 -4.87 2.73
CA SER A 4 5.31 -3.63 2.99
C SER A 4 4.89 -2.99 1.68
N THR A 5 3.75 -2.29 1.66
CA THR A 5 3.24 -1.62 0.46
C THR A 5 2.66 -0.26 0.80
N VAL A 6 2.90 0.74 -0.05
CA VAL A 6 2.40 2.11 0.11
C VAL A 6 1.84 2.62 -1.22
N LEU A 7 0.71 3.33 -1.13
CA LEU A 7 0.03 3.99 -2.24
C LEU A 7 0.07 5.50 -2.02
N THR A 8 0.57 6.23 -3.00
CA THR A 8 0.74 7.69 -2.91
C THR A 8 0.32 8.35 -4.21
N ARG A 9 -0.35 9.50 -4.14
CA ARG A 9 -0.68 10.28 -5.34
C ARG A 9 0.59 10.86 -5.96
N LEU A 10 0.78 10.69 -7.26
CA LEU A 10 1.99 11.11 -7.97
C LEU A 10 2.17 12.63 -7.96
N ALA A 11 1.08 13.38 -8.15
CA ALA A 11 1.12 14.83 -8.35
C ALA A 11 1.70 15.63 -7.17
N ASP A 12 1.46 15.18 -5.94
CA ASP A 12 1.79 15.92 -4.72
C ASP A 12 2.41 15.05 -3.61
N GLY A 13 2.59 13.75 -3.85
CA GLY A 13 3.12 12.85 -2.84
C GLY A 13 2.15 12.60 -1.68
N LEU A 14 0.84 12.86 -1.85
CA LEU A 14 -0.15 12.65 -0.79
C LEU A 14 -0.29 11.15 -0.49
N PRO A 15 -0.02 10.68 0.74
CA PRO A 15 -0.20 9.27 1.08
C PRO A 15 -1.69 8.92 1.07
N LEU A 16 -2.04 7.85 0.34
CA LEU A 16 -3.43 7.44 0.11
C LEU A 16 -3.81 6.24 1.00
N ALA A 17 -2.96 5.21 1.02
CA ALA A 17 -3.11 4.00 1.81
C ALA A 17 -1.75 3.32 2.03
N GLN A 18 -1.65 2.47 3.05
CA GLN A 18 -0.45 1.68 3.34
C GLN A 18 -0.82 0.32 3.94
N SER A 19 -0.03 -0.72 3.73
CA SER A 19 -0.20 -1.97 4.47
C SER A 19 0.16 -1.78 5.95
N VAL A 20 -0.67 -2.27 6.87
CA VAL A 20 -0.27 -2.42 8.28
C VAL A 20 0.79 -3.51 8.39
N ASP A 21 1.93 -3.18 8.97
CA ASP A 21 3.00 -4.12 9.27
C ASP A 21 3.04 -4.43 10.78
N ASP A 22 3.60 -5.58 11.14
CA ASP A 22 3.89 -5.90 12.54
C ASP A 22 5.12 -5.12 13.05
N ASP A 23 5.30 -5.10 14.38
CA ASP A 23 6.36 -4.30 15.02
C ASP A 23 7.78 -4.73 14.61
N GLU A 24 7.98 -6.01 14.28
CA GLU A 24 9.26 -6.53 13.81
C GLU A 24 9.56 -6.02 12.40
N THR A 25 8.59 -6.15 11.50
CA THR A 25 8.68 -5.67 10.12
C THR A 25 8.89 -4.16 10.09
N GLU A 26 8.14 -3.38 10.88
CA GLU A 26 8.32 -1.93 10.99
C GLU A 26 9.75 -1.54 11.36
N ARG A 27 10.35 -2.24 12.33
CA ARG A 27 11.74 -1.98 12.74
C ARG A 27 12.73 -2.36 11.65
N SER A 28 12.57 -3.55 11.06
CA SER A 28 13.48 -4.03 10.02
C SER A 28 13.42 -3.19 8.74
N LEU A 29 12.26 -2.58 8.45
CA LEU A 29 12.02 -1.84 7.21
C LEU A 29 12.16 -0.32 7.38
N SER A 30 12.51 0.18 8.57
CA SER A 30 12.55 1.63 8.85
C SER A 30 13.36 2.40 7.80
N GLU A 31 14.56 1.94 7.47
CA GLU A 31 15.42 2.55 6.45
C GLU A 31 14.79 2.44 5.05
N TYR A 32 14.32 1.26 4.65
CA TYR A 32 13.72 1.03 3.33
C TYR A 32 12.42 1.81 3.12
N LYS A 33 11.67 2.10 4.18
CA LYS A 33 10.51 3.01 4.13
C LYS A 33 10.93 4.47 3.92
N GLN A 34 12.10 4.88 4.41
CA GLN A 34 12.67 6.21 4.10
C GLN A 34 13.10 6.28 2.64
N GLN A 35 13.77 5.22 2.17
CA GLN A 35 14.14 5.09 0.76
C GLN A 35 12.90 5.14 -0.14
N ALA A 36 11.79 4.47 0.23
CA ALA A 36 10.53 4.54 -0.51
C ALA A 36 9.99 5.99 -0.61
N LYS A 37 10.01 6.76 0.48
CA LYS A 37 9.61 8.19 0.46
C LYS A 37 10.48 9.02 -0.49
N LEU A 38 11.79 8.79 -0.46
CA LEU A 38 12.76 9.43 -1.35
C LEU A 38 12.43 9.15 -2.82
N ILE A 39 12.19 7.88 -3.14
CA ILE A 39 11.83 7.42 -4.49
C ILE A 39 10.57 8.14 -4.95
N ILE A 40 9.50 8.11 -4.14
CA ILE A 40 8.22 8.74 -4.48
C ILE A 40 8.37 10.23 -4.77
N ARG A 41 9.16 10.96 -3.96
CA ARG A 41 9.44 12.39 -4.21
C ARG A 41 10.10 12.65 -5.55
N ARG A 42 11.00 11.77 -6.00
CA ARG A 42 11.69 11.89 -7.29
C ARG A 42 10.81 11.54 -8.48
N LEU A 43 9.80 10.69 -8.28
CA LEU A 43 8.85 10.31 -9.33
C LEU A 43 7.91 11.46 -9.73
N ALA A 44 7.79 12.52 -8.92
CA ALA A 44 7.05 13.72 -9.28
C ALA A 44 7.66 14.52 -10.46
N THR A 45 8.74 14.01 -11.08
CA THR A 45 9.35 14.60 -12.27
C THR A 45 8.74 14.05 -13.57
N PRO A 46 8.67 14.85 -14.66
CA PRO A 46 7.98 14.44 -15.90
C PRO A 46 8.55 13.20 -16.61
N ASN A 47 9.80 12.84 -16.34
CA ASN A 47 10.51 11.73 -17.01
C ASN A 47 10.56 10.46 -16.14
N ALA A 48 9.64 10.31 -15.19
CA ALA A 48 9.57 9.12 -14.35
C ALA A 48 9.18 7.90 -15.18
N GLU A 49 10.01 6.85 -15.13
CA GLU A 49 9.68 5.55 -15.70
C GLU A 49 8.40 5.01 -15.04
N PRO A 50 7.42 4.49 -15.79
CA PRO A 50 6.15 4.02 -15.21
C PRO A 50 6.30 2.77 -14.34
N ARG A 51 7.37 2.00 -14.54
CA ARG A 51 7.70 0.80 -13.76
C ARG A 51 9.20 0.75 -13.53
N CYS A 52 9.64 0.49 -12.30
CA CYS A 52 11.06 0.30 -12.02
C CYS A 52 11.26 -0.63 -10.82
N THR A 53 12.42 -1.28 -10.82
CA THR A 53 12.94 -2.08 -9.70
C THR A 53 14.16 -1.38 -9.13
N ILE A 54 14.21 -1.23 -7.81
CA ILE A 54 15.31 -0.58 -7.10
C ILE A 54 15.87 -1.56 -6.08
N GLU A 55 17.13 -1.94 -6.25
CA GLU A 55 17.83 -2.86 -5.36
C GLU A 55 18.43 -2.12 -4.17
N SER A 56 18.20 -2.63 -2.95
CA SER A 56 18.70 -2.02 -1.71
C SER A 56 19.08 -3.11 -0.71
N GLY A 57 20.32 -3.59 -0.79
CA GLY A 57 20.87 -4.61 0.10
C GLY A 57 20.00 -5.90 0.14
N PRO A 58 19.43 -6.28 1.31
CA PRO A 58 18.59 -7.49 1.47
C PRO A 58 17.18 -7.36 0.89
N PHE A 59 16.74 -6.15 0.52
CA PHE A 59 15.40 -5.91 -0.02
C PHE A 59 15.44 -5.31 -1.43
N THR A 60 14.32 -5.45 -2.11
CA THR A 60 14.07 -4.85 -3.42
C THR A 60 12.76 -4.08 -3.38
N LEU A 61 12.80 -2.83 -3.83
CA LEU A 61 11.65 -1.96 -3.96
C LEU A 61 11.17 -2.00 -5.40
N HIS A 62 9.88 -2.27 -5.60
CA HIS A 62 9.26 -2.23 -6.91
C HIS A 62 8.18 -1.17 -6.89
N TYR A 63 8.10 -0.33 -7.92
CA TYR A 63 7.00 0.60 -8.06
C TYR A 63 6.34 0.51 -9.44
N LEU A 64 5.04 0.80 -9.45
CA LEU A 64 4.18 0.96 -10.62
C LEU A 64 3.47 2.31 -10.52
N ILE A 65 3.50 3.10 -11.59
CA ILE A 65 2.69 4.30 -11.74
C ILE A 65 1.47 3.92 -12.58
N HIS A 66 0.28 4.09 -12.02
CA HIS A 66 -0.98 3.81 -12.70
C HIS A 66 -2.12 4.71 -12.21
N PRO A 67 -2.94 5.32 -13.08
CA PRO A 67 -2.78 5.43 -14.55
C PRO A 67 -1.45 6.11 -14.97
N PRO A 68 -1.11 6.19 -16.28
CA PRO A 68 0.14 6.80 -16.74
C PRO A 68 0.32 8.23 -16.23
N ALA A 69 1.57 8.63 -15.96
CA ALA A 69 1.93 9.87 -15.25
C ALA A 69 1.34 11.19 -15.80
N ALA A 70 0.87 11.20 -17.04
CA ALA A 70 0.14 12.33 -17.63
C ALA A 70 -1.25 12.55 -17.01
N ASP A 71 -1.82 11.53 -16.36
CA ASP A 71 -3.12 11.60 -15.71
C ASP A 71 -3.00 12.27 -14.32
N PRO A 72 -3.83 13.29 -14.00
CA PRO A 72 -3.83 13.93 -12.68
C PRO A 72 -4.21 12.99 -11.53
N THR A 73 -4.84 11.85 -11.82
CA THR A 73 -5.22 10.83 -10.85
C THR A 73 -4.18 9.72 -10.68
N SER A 74 -3.00 9.86 -11.30
CA SER A 74 -1.90 8.90 -11.21
C SER A 74 -1.52 8.58 -9.77
N VAL A 75 -1.40 7.28 -9.47
CA VAL A 75 -0.97 6.76 -8.18
C VAL A 75 0.31 5.97 -8.35
N VAL A 76 1.23 6.18 -7.41
CA VAL A 76 2.43 5.36 -7.22
C VAL A 76 2.08 4.22 -6.26
N TYR A 77 2.16 3.00 -6.76
CA TYR A 77 2.06 1.77 -5.99
C TYR A 77 3.47 1.25 -5.77
N LEU A 78 3.98 1.30 -4.54
CA LEU A 78 5.33 0.87 -4.19
C LEU A 78 5.26 -0.28 -3.19
N THR A 79 5.98 -1.36 -3.47
CA THR A 79 6.11 -2.51 -2.58
C THR A 79 7.56 -2.83 -2.27
N ILE A 80 7.84 -3.20 -1.02
CA ILE A 80 9.13 -3.68 -0.53
C ILE A 80 9.04 -5.20 -0.44
N THR A 81 10.02 -5.89 -1.01
CA THR A 81 10.09 -7.35 -1.03
C THR A 81 11.46 -7.84 -0.62
N ASP A 82 11.58 -9.08 -0.15
CA ASP A 82 12.90 -9.71 -0.01
C ASP A 82 13.57 -9.80 -1.39
N LYS A 83 14.90 -9.64 -1.43
CA LYS A 83 15.67 -9.70 -2.69
C LYS A 83 15.44 -10.96 -3.52
N SER A 84 15.18 -12.09 -2.87
CA SER A 84 14.91 -13.38 -3.53
C SER A 84 13.51 -13.48 -4.14
N TYR A 85 12.62 -12.51 -3.90
CA TYR A 85 11.24 -12.58 -4.36
C TYR A 85 11.16 -12.37 -5.88
N PRO A 86 10.43 -13.21 -6.64
CA PRO A 86 10.37 -13.08 -8.09
C PRO A 86 9.75 -11.76 -8.53
N ARG A 87 10.51 -11.00 -9.34
CA ARG A 87 10.08 -9.70 -9.91
C ARG A 87 8.72 -9.77 -10.60
N LYS A 88 8.45 -10.85 -11.35
CA LYS A 88 7.17 -11.06 -12.02
C LYS A 88 5.99 -11.07 -11.05
N LEU A 89 6.15 -11.72 -9.90
CA LEU A 89 5.12 -11.77 -8.88
C LEU A 89 4.95 -10.42 -8.18
N ALA A 90 6.03 -9.66 -7.97
CA ALA A 90 5.94 -8.31 -7.40
C ALA A 90 5.13 -7.36 -8.28
N PHE A 91 5.36 -7.36 -9.61
CA PHE A 91 4.57 -6.53 -10.52
C PHE A 91 3.15 -7.03 -10.73
N SER A 92 2.93 -8.36 -10.74
CA SER A 92 1.57 -8.93 -10.74
C SER A 92 0.78 -8.49 -9.51
N TYR A 93 1.42 -8.49 -8.33
CA TYR A 93 0.84 -7.98 -7.09
C TYR A 93 0.45 -6.50 -7.22
N LEU A 94 1.38 -5.65 -7.69
CA LEU A 94 1.12 -4.21 -7.85
C LEU A 94 0.02 -3.90 -8.88
N ASP A 95 -0.05 -4.66 -9.97
CA ASP A 95 -1.10 -4.53 -10.99
C ASP A 95 -2.48 -4.90 -10.47
N GLU A 96 -2.58 -5.95 -9.64
CA GLU A 96 -3.83 -6.32 -8.99
C GLU A 96 -4.30 -5.23 -8.01
N LEU A 97 -3.36 -4.62 -7.27
CA LEU A 97 -3.66 -3.47 -6.41
C LEU A 97 -4.11 -2.26 -7.21
N SER A 98 -3.47 -1.94 -8.33
CA SER A 98 -3.80 -0.75 -9.11
C SER A 98 -5.20 -0.84 -9.71
N LYS A 99 -5.56 -1.99 -10.28
CA LYS A 99 -6.88 -2.25 -10.85
C LYS A 99 -7.97 -2.17 -9.79
N GLU A 100 -7.77 -2.80 -8.63
CA GLU A 100 -8.76 -2.76 -7.55
C GLU A 100 -8.93 -1.35 -6.99
N PHE A 101 -7.82 -0.63 -6.79
CA PHE A 101 -7.83 0.71 -6.25
C PHE A 101 -8.50 1.70 -7.20
N GLU A 102 -8.18 1.64 -8.49
CA GLU A 102 -8.84 2.44 -9.53
C GLU A 102 -10.34 2.16 -9.58
N ARG A 103 -10.74 0.89 -9.57
CA ARG A 103 -12.15 0.49 -9.59
C ARG A 103 -12.92 0.99 -8.36
N SER A 104 -12.31 0.92 -7.18
CA SER A 104 -12.97 1.24 -5.91
C SER A 104 -12.93 2.73 -5.55
N HIS A 105 -11.87 3.43 -5.95
CA HIS A 105 -11.52 4.75 -5.44
C HIS A 105 -11.12 5.77 -6.52
N GLY A 106 -10.99 5.38 -7.79
CA GLY A 106 -10.50 6.23 -8.87
C GLY A 106 -11.25 7.57 -9.01
N SER A 107 -12.58 7.54 -8.91
CA SER A 107 -13.42 8.75 -9.01
C SER A 107 -13.19 9.76 -7.88
N GLN A 108 -12.65 9.32 -6.74
CA GLN A 108 -12.39 10.17 -5.59
C GLN A 108 -11.00 10.83 -5.65
N LEU A 109 -10.06 10.30 -6.46
CA LEU A 109 -8.67 10.76 -6.51
C LEU A 109 -8.49 12.20 -7.02
N GLY A 110 -9.40 12.66 -7.87
CA GLY A 110 -9.41 14.04 -8.38
C GLY A 110 -9.88 15.08 -7.37
N GLN A 111 -10.33 14.69 -6.18
CA GLN A 111 -10.79 15.64 -5.17
C GLN A 111 -9.62 16.47 -4.61
N ARG A 112 -9.79 17.79 -4.62
CA ARG A 112 -8.77 18.74 -4.13
C ARG A 112 -8.51 18.62 -2.62
N ASN A 113 -9.52 18.22 -1.84
CA ASN A 113 -9.46 18.21 -0.37
C ASN A 113 -9.23 16.81 0.22
N LEU A 114 -8.51 15.94 -0.49
CA LEU A 114 -8.15 14.63 0.03
C LEU A 114 -7.19 14.76 1.21
N ARG A 115 -7.60 14.18 2.34
CA ARG A 115 -6.79 14.09 3.55
C ARG A 115 -5.77 12.95 3.42
N PRO A 116 -4.59 13.06 4.05
CA PRO A 116 -3.65 11.96 4.17
C PRO A 116 -4.33 10.69 4.68
N PHE A 117 -4.02 9.56 4.05
CA PHE A 117 -4.59 8.25 4.35
C PHE A 117 -6.12 8.24 4.24
N ALA A 118 -6.69 8.93 3.25
CA ALA A 118 -8.14 8.92 3.01
C ALA A 118 -8.68 7.50 2.74
N PHE A 119 -7.85 6.59 2.23
CA PHE A 119 -8.25 5.26 1.77
C PHE A 119 -7.70 4.13 2.65
N VAL A 120 -7.59 4.34 3.97
CA VAL A 120 -7.11 3.34 4.95
C VAL A 120 -7.87 2.02 4.85
N SER A 121 -9.16 2.04 4.50
CA SER A 121 -9.97 0.83 4.32
C SER A 121 -9.42 -0.13 3.27
N PHE A 122 -8.63 0.38 2.31
CA PHE A 122 -8.00 -0.43 1.26
C PHE A 122 -6.95 -1.42 1.82
N ASP A 123 -6.45 -1.22 3.03
CA ASP A 123 -5.54 -2.17 3.70
C ASP A 123 -6.14 -3.57 3.83
N THR A 124 -7.45 -3.70 4.02
CA THR A 124 -8.07 -5.04 4.07
C THR A 124 -7.84 -5.82 2.78
N PHE A 125 -7.92 -5.15 1.63
CA PHE A 125 -7.61 -5.75 0.34
C PHE A 125 -6.11 -6.03 0.22
N MET A 126 -5.25 -5.03 0.51
CA MET A 126 -3.80 -5.19 0.45
C MET A 126 -3.29 -6.36 1.30
N GLN A 127 -3.81 -6.54 2.52
CA GLN A 127 -3.42 -7.66 3.40
C GLN A 127 -3.85 -9.01 2.83
N ARG A 128 -5.07 -9.10 2.27
CA ARG A 128 -5.56 -10.34 1.65
C ARG A 128 -4.69 -10.70 0.44
N THR A 129 -4.44 -9.74 -0.44
CA THR A 129 -3.60 -9.95 -1.62
C THR A 129 -2.15 -10.21 -1.23
N LYS A 130 -1.59 -9.53 -0.23
CA LYS A 130 -0.24 -9.80 0.29
C LYS A 130 -0.09 -11.26 0.76
N ARG A 131 -1.10 -11.80 1.46
CA ARG A 131 -1.12 -13.22 1.88
C ARG A 131 -1.19 -14.18 0.69
N LEU A 132 -2.02 -13.87 -0.30
CA LEU A 132 -2.12 -14.66 -1.54
C LEU A 132 -0.78 -14.73 -2.29
N TYR A 133 -0.02 -13.64 -2.26
CA TYR A 133 1.28 -13.52 -2.90
C TYR A 133 2.48 -13.92 -2.00
N ALA A 134 2.24 -14.35 -0.76
CA ALA A 134 3.28 -14.72 0.18
C ALA A 134 3.88 -16.11 -0.12
N ASP A 135 3.04 -17.08 -0.48
CA ASP A 135 3.48 -18.39 -0.96
C ASP A 135 3.72 -18.30 -2.48
N SER A 136 4.96 -18.50 -2.91
CA SER A 136 5.33 -18.38 -4.33
C SER A 136 4.58 -19.38 -5.22
N ARG A 137 4.17 -20.55 -4.72
CA ARG A 137 3.43 -21.55 -5.48
C ARG A 137 1.97 -21.13 -5.65
N THR A 138 1.33 -20.67 -4.58
CA THR A 138 -0.03 -20.13 -4.64
C THR A 138 -0.07 -18.83 -5.44
N ALA A 139 0.94 -17.97 -5.28
CA ALA A 139 1.10 -16.75 -6.04
C ALA A 139 1.24 -17.03 -7.54
N GLN A 140 2.00 -18.05 -7.94
CA GLN A 140 2.11 -18.46 -9.34
C GLN A 140 0.78 -18.94 -9.90
N THR A 141 -0.01 -19.71 -9.14
CA THR A 141 -1.35 -20.15 -9.58
C THR A 141 -2.37 -19.03 -9.62
N ALA A 142 -2.35 -18.12 -8.64
CA ALA A 142 -3.24 -16.97 -8.58
C ALA A 142 -2.89 -15.97 -9.68
N ALA A 143 -1.59 -15.67 -9.83
CA ALA A 143 -1.08 -14.93 -10.96
C ALA A 143 -1.50 -15.62 -12.24
N ALA A 144 -1.30 -16.92 -12.45
CA ALA A 144 -1.70 -17.66 -13.66
C ALA A 144 -3.20 -17.55 -13.98
N SER A 145 -4.08 -17.68 -12.99
CA SER A 145 -5.54 -17.53 -13.17
C SER A 145 -5.95 -16.11 -13.58
N ASN A 146 -5.16 -15.11 -13.18
CA ASN A 146 -5.29 -13.73 -13.66
C ASN A 146 -4.49 -13.50 -14.97
N LEU A 147 -3.41 -14.26 -15.20
CA LEU A 147 -2.42 -14.17 -16.28
C LEU A 147 -2.97 -14.63 -17.62
N ASP A 148 -3.91 -15.58 -17.63
CA ASP A 148 -4.60 -15.97 -18.87
C ASP A 148 -5.34 -14.79 -19.53
N ARG A 149 -5.62 -13.70 -18.79
CA ARG A 149 -6.12 -12.42 -19.32
C ARG A 149 -5.07 -11.30 -19.40
N LEU A 150 -3.90 -11.51 -18.81
CA LEU A 150 -2.84 -10.51 -18.58
C LEU A 150 -1.55 -10.80 -19.38
N ASN A 151 -1.61 -11.81 -20.26
CA ASN A 151 -0.46 -12.33 -21.00
C ASN A 151 0.18 -11.28 -21.91
N ASP A 152 -0.53 -10.22 -22.31
CA ASP A 152 0.04 -9.14 -23.13
C ASP A 152 0.78 -8.05 -22.31
N ASP A 153 0.34 -7.71 -21.09
CA ASP A 153 0.91 -6.60 -20.28
C ASP A 153 2.08 -6.99 -19.37
N LEU A 154 2.23 -8.30 -19.07
CA LEU A 154 3.28 -8.86 -18.21
C LEU A 154 4.43 -9.52 -18.99
N GLN A 155 4.37 -9.62 -20.32
CA GLN A 155 5.44 -10.21 -21.14
C GLN A 155 6.72 -9.36 -21.17
N ASP A 156 6.63 -8.05 -20.92
CA ASP A 156 7.75 -7.12 -21.00
C ASP A 156 8.45 -6.82 -19.64
N ILE A 157 8.41 -7.74 -18.68
CA ILE A 157 9.15 -7.57 -17.40
C ILE A 157 10.66 -7.39 -17.62
N SER A 158 11.20 -7.95 -18.70
CA SER A 158 12.61 -7.80 -19.09
C SER A 158 12.99 -6.35 -19.44
N ARG A 159 12.03 -5.52 -19.86
CA ARG A 159 12.24 -4.10 -20.17
C ARG A 159 12.16 -3.19 -18.95
N ILE A 160 11.75 -3.73 -17.79
CA ILE A 160 11.65 -2.95 -16.56
C ILE A 160 13.05 -2.57 -16.07
N MET A 161 13.30 -1.26 -16.03
CA MET A 161 14.57 -0.71 -15.58
C MET A 161 14.87 -1.14 -14.14
N THR A 162 16.11 -1.56 -13.91
CA THR A 162 16.64 -1.86 -12.57
C THR A 162 17.67 -0.80 -12.20
N LYS A 163 17.56 -0.23 -11.01
CA LYS A 163 18.50 0.78 -10.46
C LYS A 163 19.01 0.33 -9.10
N SER A 164 20.20 0.77 -8.71
CA SER A 164 20.65 0.65 -7.33
C SER A 164 20.10 1.81 -6.49
N MET A 165 19.82 1.55 -5.21
CA MET A 165 19.51 2.61 -4.25
C MET A 165 20.69 3.57 -4.08
N ASP A 166 21.93 3.08 -4.14
CA ASP A 166 23.14 3.90 -4.01
C ASP A 166 23.25 4.94 -5.14
N ASP A 167 22.93 4.54 -6.37
CA ASP A 167 22.91 5.44 -7.54
C ASP A 167 21.85 6.53 -7.39
N LEU A 168 20.73 6.22 -6.73
CA LEU A 168 19.70 7.19 -6.43
C LEU A 168 20.20 8.13 -5.33
N LEU A 169 20.75 7.63 -4.23
CA LEU A 169 21.23 8.48 -3.13
C LEU A 169 22.31 9.48 -3.56
N TRP A 170 23.26 9.05 -4.41
CA TRP A 170 24.37 9.89 -4.85
C TRP A 170 23.98 11.09 -5.72
N ARG A 171 22.78 11.07 -6.34
CA ARG A 171 22.32 12.11 -7.26
C ARG A 171 21.69 13.35 -6.59
N GLY A 172 21.92 13.58 -5.29
CA GLY A 172 21.67 14.89 -4.67
C GLY A 172 20.88 14.94 -3.36
N GLU A 173 20.71 13.83 -2.63
CA GLU A 173 20.11 13.88 -1.28
C GLU A 173 21.11 13.29 -0.28
N THR A 174 21.74 14.16 0.51
CA THR A 174 22.60 13.74 1.61
C THR A 174 21.82 12.87 2.60
N LEU A 175 22.52 11.89 3.19
CA LEU A 175 22.04 11.01 4.27
C LEU A 175 21.34 11.79 5.42
N ASP A 176 21.66 13.07 5.60
CA ASP A 176 21.01 13.96 6.57
C ASP A 176 19.49 14.12 6.37
N GLN A 177 18.98 14.07 5.13
CA GLN A 177 17.53 14.13 4.88
C GLN A 177 16.80 12.86 5.33
N MET A 178 17.46 11.69 5.38
CA MET A 178 16.87 10.46 5.91
C MET A 178 16.66 10.54 7.43
N SER A 179 17.55 11.22 8.16
CA SER A 179 17.39 11.45 9.61
C SER A 179 16.11 12.24 9.91
N THR A 180 15.81 13.28 9.11
CA THR A 180 14.59 14.09 9.25
C THR A 180 13.36 13.33 8.79
N MET A 181 13.48 12.45 7.79
CA MET A 181 12.37 11.57 7.38
C MET A 181 12.02 10.52 8.44
N SER A 182 12.96 10.15 9.32
CA SER A 182 12.73 9.18 10.40
C SER A 182 11.65 9.64 11.39
N SER A 183 11.64 10.91 11.78
CA SER A 183 10.61 11.45 12.68
C SER A 183 9.24 11.50 11.99
N SER A 184 9.19 11.94 10.72
CA SER A 184 7.95 12.01 9.93
C SER A 184 7.29 10.64 9.73
N LEU A 185 8.07 9.57 9.59
CA LEU A 185 7.55 8.20 9.46
C LEU A 185 6.84 7.75 10.73
N ARG A 186 7.42 8.01 11.91
CA ARG A 186 6.80 7.62 13.18
C ARG A 186 5.45 8.33 13.37
N ASP A 187 5.38 9.60 12.99
CA ASP A 187 4.15 10.39 13.07
C ASP A 187 3.09 9.91 12.06
N GLU A 188 3.47 9.62 10.82
CA GLU A 188 2.57 9.08 9.80
C GLU A 188 2.05 7.68 10.18
N SER A 189 2.92 6.77 10.63
CA SER A 189 2.52 5.45 11.11
C SER A 189 1.57 5.55 12.31
N ALA A 190 1.77 6.53 13.20
CA ALA A 190 0.84 6.79 14.31
C ALA A 190 -0.53 7.28 13.80
N LYS A 191 -0.56 8.24 12.86
CA LYS A 191 -1.80 8.74 12.23
C LYS A 191 -2.55 7.60 11.53
N TYR A 192 -1.82 6.77 10.79
CA TYR A 192 -2.38 5.62 10.07
C TYR A 192 -2.99 4.59 11.03
N ARG A 193 -2.25 4.17 12.07
CA ARG A 193 -2.75 3.24 13.09
C ARG A 193 -4.01 3.77 13.78
N LYS A 194 -4.06 5.07 14.08
CA LYS A 194 -5.26 5.69 14.66
C LYS A 194 -6.45 5.61 13.71
N ALA A 195 -6.26 5.90 12.43
CA ALA A 195 -7.31 5.80 11.40
C ALA A 195 -7.80 4.36 11.24
N ALA A 196 -6.89 3.38 11.15
CA ALA A 196 -7.22 1.96 11.03
C ALA A 196 -7.99 1.44 12.26
N ARG A 197 -7.56 1.82 13.47
CA ARG A 197 -8.25 1.46 14.72
C ARG A 197 -9.67 2.02 14.76
N GLN A 198 -9.88 3.26 14.33
CA GLN A 198 -11.22 3.86 14.30
C GLN A 198 -12.16 3.09 13.37
N ILE A 199 -11.67 2.64 12.21
CA ILE A 199 -12.46 1.83 11.27
C ILE A 199 -12.85 0.49 11.91
N ASN A 200 -11.92 -0.17 12.60
CA ASN A 200 -12.20 -1.43 13.30
C ASN A 200 -13.25 -1.27 14.41
N ILE A 201 -13.17 -0.18 15.19
CA ILE A 201 -14.15 0.13 16.24
C ILE A 201 -15.52 0.40 15.63
N ASN A 202 -15.60 1.20 14.57
CA ASN A 202 -16.85 1.49 13.88
C ASN A 202 -17.48 0.21 13.30
N ALA A 203 -16.66 -0.69 12.73
CA ALA A 203 -17.12 -1.98 12.25
C ALA A 203 -17.64 -2.88 13.38
N LEU A 204 -17.00 -2.85 14.56
CA LEU A 204 -17.46 -3.58 15.74
C LEU A 204 -18.81 -3.06 16.22
N TYR A 205 -18.96 -1.74 16.36
CA TYR A 205 -20.24 -1.13 16.72
C TYR A 205 -21.35 -1.51 15.74
N ARG A 206 -21.10 -1.44 14.43
CA ARG A 206 -22.10 -1.81 13.43
C ARG A 206 -22.54 -3.28 13.52
N LYS A 207 -21.63 -4.18 13.90
CA LYS A 207 -21.92 -5.61 14.06
C LYS A 207 -22.70 -5.91 15.35
N TRP A 208 -22.35 -5.26 16.46
CA TRP A 208 -22.88 -5.61 17.79
C TRP A 208 -24.01 -4.70 18.29
N ALA A 209 -24.18 -3.51 17.72
CA ALA A 209 -25.27 -2.61 18.11
C ALA A 209 -26.67 -3.24 17.99
N PRO A 210 -27.02 -3.98 16.91
CA PRO A 210 -28.33 -4.63 16.81
C PRO A 210 -28.52 -5.73 17.87
N VAL A 211 -27.47 -6.52 18.14
CA VAL A 211 -27.50 -7.57 19.17
C VAL A 211 -27.69 -6.95 20.56
N GLY A 212 -26.94 -5.89 20.85
CA GLY A 212 -27.08 -5.12 22.09
C GLY A 212 -28.48 -4.55 22.28
N ALA A 213 -29.07 -3.98 21.22
CA ALA A 213 -30.43 -3.43 21.27
C ALA A 213 -31.49 -4.50 21.57
N ILE A 214 -31.37 -5.70 20.98
CA ILE A 214 -32.29 -6.83 21.25
C ILE A 214 -32.16 -7.29 22.70
N VAL A 215 -30.93 -7.43 23.22
CA VAL A 215 -30.70 -7.84 24.62
C VAL A 215 -31.27 -6.79 25.58
N LEU A 216 -31.05 -5.50 25.31
CA LEU A 216 -31.56 -4.42 26.14
C LEU A 216 -33.09 -4.37 26.13
N LEU A 217 -33.71 -4.57 24.96
CA LEU A 217 -35.17 -4.66 24.83
C LEU A 217 -35.73 -5.88 25.59
N PHE A 218 -35.05 -7.03 25.51
CA PHE A 218 -35.43 -8.21 26.27
C PHE A 218 -35.39 -7.97 27.79
N ILE A 219 -34.29 -7.38 28.29
CA ILE A 219 -34.15 -7.01 29.71
C ILE A 219 -35.24 -6.02 30.12
N PHE A 220 -35.54 -5.03 29.29
CA PHE A 220 -36.59 -4.05 29.56
C PHE A 220 -37.98 -4.71 29.67
N VAL A 221 -38.32 -5.63 28.76
CA VAL A 221 -39.59 -6.37 28.81
C VAL A 221 -39.69 -7.23 30.07
N VAL A 222 -38.61 -7.92 30.46
CA VAL A 222 -38.59 -8.72 31.69
C VAL A 222 -38.76 -7.84 32.92
N TRP A 223 -38.07 -6.69 32.97
CA TRP A 223 -38.18 -5.75 34.08
C TRP A 223 -39.61 -5.21 34.26
N VAL A 224 -40.28 -4.80 33.17
CA VAL A 224 -41.68 -4.33 33.23
C VAL A 224 -42.67 -5.45 33.59
N ARG A 225 -42.39 -6.69 33.19
CA ARG A 225 -43.29 -7.83 33.40
C ARG A 225 -43.23 -8.37 34.83
N PHE A 226 -42.08 -8.29 35.48
CA PHE A 226 -41.79 -8.96 36.76
C PHE A 226 -41.30 -8.04 37.89
N GLY A 227 -41.11 -6.74 37.63
CA GLY A 227 -40.86 -5.70 38.64
C GLY A 227 -42.11 -4.88 38.88
#